data_AF-A0A0F9QYX3-F1
#
_entry.id   AF-A0A0F9QYX3-F1
#
_cell.length_a   1.000
_cell.length_b   1.000
_cell.length_c   1.000
_cell.angle_alpha   90.00
_cell.angle_beta   90.00
_cell.angle_gamma   90.00
#
_symmetry.space_group_name_H-M   'P 1'
#
loop_
_entity.id
_entity.type
_entity.pdbx_description
1 polymer ?
#
loop_
_entity_poly.entity_id
_entity_poly.type
_entity_poly.pdbx_seq_one_letter_code
_entity_poly.pdbx_strand_id
1 'polypeptide(L)' 'MPLTLDDFIRGETIAVVDIETTGFSHQKDCIVEIGIYELDLSTGKCRQL' A
#
# COMPACT_ATOMS: atom_id res chain seq x y z
N MET A 1 17.45 -1.34 -7.47
CA MET A 1 17.89 -0.66 -6.24
C MET A 1 16.81 -0.90 -5.19
N PRO A 2 17.11 -1.42 -3.99
CA PRO A 2 16.09 -1.58 -2.97
C PRO A 2 15.67 -0.20 -2.44
N LEU A 3 14.37 0.00 -2.20
CA LEU A 3 13.85 1.17 -1.51
C LEU A 3 14.28 1.10 -0.04
N THR A 4 14.79 2.20 0.51
CA THR A 4 15.23 2.27 1.90
C THR A 4 14.17 2.89 2.81
N LEU A 5 14.29 2.68 4.12
CA LEU A 5 13.47 3.38 5.10
C LEU A 5 13.65 4.91 5.01
N ASP A 6 14.85 5.38 4.65
CA ASP A 6 15.13 6.80 4.47
C ASP A 6 14.42 7.37 3.23
N ASP A 7 14.24 6.58 2.18
CA ASP A 7 13.43 6.96 1.00
C ASP A 7 11.95 7.04 1.38
N PHE A 8 11.49 6.17 2.28
CA PHE A 8 10.13 6.16 2.82
C PHE A 8 9.86 7.33 3.78
N ILE A 9 10.85 7.71 4.59
CA ILE A 9 10.77 8.88 5.48
C ILE A 9 10.85 10.19 4.70
N ARG A 10 11.57 10.23 3.57
CA ARG A 10 11.62 11.38 2.65
C ARG A 10 10.36 11.52 1.80
N GLY A 11 9.69 10.42 1.51
CA GLY A 11 8.35 10.43 0.93
C GLY A 11 7.34 10.80 2.00
N GLU A 12 6.91 12.06 2.03
CA GLU A 12 5.87 12.57 2.95
C GLU A 12 4.51 11.87 2.77
N THR A 13 4.43 10.84 1.91
CA THR A 13 3.22 10.13 1.55
C THR A 13 3.50 8.64 1.42
N ILE A 14 2.65 7.82 2.05
CA ILE A 14 2.72 6.36 1.98
C ILE A 14 1.45 5.81 1.35
N ALA A 15 1.56 4.71 0.60
CA ALA A 15 0.42 3.96 0.12
C ALA A 15 0.11 2.82 1.10
N VAL A 16 -1.10 2.82 1.66
CA VAL A 16 -1.67 1.70 2.40
C VAL A 16 -2.44 0.85 1.40
N VAL A 17 -2.08 -0.42 1.31
CA VAL A 17 -2.66 -1.35 0.34
C VAL A 17 -3.30 -2.50 1.08
N ASP A 18 -4.56 -2.76 0.77
CA ASP A 18 -5.31 -3.93 1.20
C ASP A 18 -5.65 -4.80 0.00
N ILE A 19 -5.47 -6.12 0.11
CA ILE A 19 -5.59 -7.05 -1.02
C ILE A 19 -6.50 -8.19 -0.61
N GLU A 20 -7.63 -8.29 -1.29
CA GLU A 20 -8.57 -9.40 -1.11
C GLU A 20 -8.31 -10.46 -2.17
N THR A 21 -8.24 -11.72 -1.71
CA THR A 21 -7.88 -12.86 -2.54
C THR A 21 -8.95 -13.93 -2.48
N THR A 22 -9.02 -14.78 -3.50
CA THR A 22 -9.94 -15.93 -3.50
C THR A 22 -9.55 -17.01 -2.47
N GLY A 23 -8.32 -16.94 -1.93
CA GLY A 23 -7.76 -17.92 -1.01
C GLY A 23 -6.34 -17.57 -0.56
N PHE A 24 -5.80 -18.34 0.37
CA PHE A 24 -4.53 -18.04 1.06
C PHE A 24 -3.26 -18.19 0.19
N SER A 25 -3.29 -19.02 -0.86
CA SER A 25 -2.09 -19.36 -1.63
C SER A 25 -1.82 -18.33 -2.72
N HIS A 26 -0.85 -17.44 -2.47
CA HIS A 26 -0.44 -16.41 -3.45
C HIS A 26 0.05 -16.98 -4.82
N GLN A 27 0.37 -18.27 -4.90
CA GLN A 27 0.81 -18.92 -6.14
C GLN A 27 -0.36 -19.50 -6.96
N LYS A 28 -1.52 -19.73 -6.33
CA LYS A 28 -2.64 -20.48 -6.92
C LYS A 28 -3.94 -19.70 -6.93
N ASP A 29 -4.14 -18.83 -5.95
CA ASP A 29 -5.34 -18.05 -5.76
C ASP A 29 -5.24 -16.69 -6.47
N CYS A 30 -6.39 -16.15 -6.87
CA CYS A 30 -6.48 -14.90 -7.61
C CYS A 30 -6.69 -13.71 -6.67
N ILE A 31 -6.24 -12.53 -7.10
CA ILE A 31 -6.63 -11.26 -6.49
C ILE A 31 -8.04 -10.90 -6.99
N VAL A 32 -8.92 -10.51 -6.07
CA VAL A 32 -10.30 -10.10 -6.36
C VAL A 32 -10.45 -8.59 -6.27
N GLU A 33 -9.84 -7.98 -5.27
CA GLU A 33 -9.93 -6.54 -5.00
C GLU A 33 -8.59 -6.01 -4.49
N ILE A 34 -8.28 -4.76 -4.84
CA ILE A 34 -7.16 -4.02 -4.27
C ILE A 34 -7.70 -2.67 -3.83
N GLY A 35 -7.67 -2.42 -2.52
CA GLY A 35 -7.95 -1.12 -1.93
C GLY A 35 -6.63 -0.35 -1.76
N ILE A 36 -6.56 0.88 -2.25
CA ILE A 36 -5.37 1.72 -2.10
C ILE A 36 -5.77 3.05 -1.46
N TYR A 37 -5.07 3.39 -0.38
CA TYR A 37 -5.17 4.68 0.27
C TYR A 37 -3.81 5.38 0.27
N GLU A 38 -3.83 6.65 -0.06
CA GLU A 38 -2.71 7.56 0.11
C GLU A 38 -2.81 8.20 1.50
N LEU A 39 -1.75 8.09 2.31
CA LEU A 39 -1.61 8.75 3.61
C LEU A 39 -0.46 9.74 3.55
N ASP A 40 -0.78 11.03 3.68
CA ASP A 40 0.19 12.09 3.89
C ASP A 40 0.63 12.10 5.36
N LEU A 41 1.91 11.79 5.60
CA LEU A 41 2.49 11.73 6.95
C LEU A 41 2.75 13.12 7.55
N SER A 42 2.83 14.16 6.72
CA SER A 42 3.03 15.54 7.17
C SER A 42 1.74 16.17 7.68
N THR A 43 0.59 15.82 7.08
CA THR A 43 -0.73 16.36 7.45
C THR A 43 -1.65 15.37 8.16
N GLY A 44 -1.33 14.08 8.11
CA GLY A 44 -2.19 13.00 8.62
C GLY A 44 -3.45 12.77 7.79
N LYS A 45 -3.55 13.35 6.58
CA LYS A 45 -4.72 13.21 5.71
C LYS A 45 -4.68 11.92 4.92
N CYS A 46 -5.84 11.30 4.76
CA CYS A 46 -6.03 10.12 3.93
C CYS A 46 -6.83 10.47 2.67
N ARG A 47 -6.48 9.84 1.55
CA ARG A 47 -7.24 9.91 0.30
C ARG A 47 -7.34 8.52 -0.31
N GLN A 48 -8.55 8.11 -0.68
CA GLN A 48 -8.76 6.89 -1.46
C GLN A 48 -8.37 7.14 -2.92
N LEU A 49 -7.69 6.16 -3.53
CA LEU A 49 -7.31 6.17 -4.94
C LEU A 49 -8.27 5.33 -5.79
#